data_AF-A0A820KIB4-F1
#
_entry.id   AF-A0A820KIB4-F1
#
_cell.length_a   1.000
_cell.length_b   1.000
_cell.length_c   1.000
_cell.angle_alpha   90.00
_cell.angle_beta   90.00
_cell.angle_gamma   90.00
#
_symmetry.space_group_name_H-M   'P 1'
#
loop_
_entity.id
_entity.type
_entity.pdbx_description
1 polymer ?
#
loop_
_entity_poly.entity_id
_entity_poly.type
_entity_poly.pdbx_seq_one_letter_code
_entity_poly.pdbx_strand_id
1 'polypeptide(L)' 'MDLQTLFKSIGTIANMTELVLNANLPLSQLHRLDWMTKDQESSHMNIFQSYSSNGTTVTLYPMQIRTFQITIN' A
#
# COMPACT_ATOMS: atom_id res chain seq x y z
N MET A 1 -3.98 1.84 -11.84
CA MET A 1 -3.08 2.90 -12.32
C MET A 1 -1.67 2.35 -12.36
N ASP A 2 -0.92 2.58 -13.44
CA ASP A 2 0.48 2.15 -13.53
C ASP A 2 1.43 3.32 -13.20
N LEU A 3 2.25 3.15 -12.16
CA LEU A 3 3.22 4.15 -11.71
C LEU A 3 4.43 4.27 -12.65
N GLN A 4 4.81 3.21 -13.38
CA GLN A 4 5.93 3.29 -14.33
C GLN A 4 5.61 4.25 -15.47
N THR A 5 4.37 4.23 -15.96
CA THR A 5 3.89 5.19 -16.95
C THR A 5 3.92 6.62 -16.42
N LEU A 6 3.61 6.82 -15.14
CA LEU A 6 3.56 8.15 -14.50
C LEU A 6 4.95 8.76 -14.29
N PHE A 7 5.96 7.94 -13.97
CA PHE A 7 7.34 8.38 -13.72
C PHE A 7 8.29 8.14 -14.91
N LYS A 8 7.76 7.82 -16.09
CA LYS A 8 8.55 7.51 -17.30
C LYS A 8 9.56 8.60 -17.68
N SER A 9 9.27 9.86 -17.37
CA SER A 9 10.16 11.00 -17.66
C SER A 9 11.39 11.06 -16.74
N ILE A 10 11.35 10.40 -15.59
CA ILE A 10 12.38 10.48 -14.54
C ILE A 10 13.27 9.23 -14.56
N GLY A 11 12.77 8.08 -15.04
CA GLY A 11 13.56 6.86 -15.21
C GLY A 11 12.72 5.59 -15.11
N THR A 12 13.39 4.48 -14.80
CA THR A 12 12.72 3.18 -14.55
C THR A 12 12.64 2.92 -13.06
N ILE A 13 11.47 2.51 -12.57
CA ILE A 13 11.27 2.12 -11.18
C ILE A 13 12.05 0.84 -10.93
N ALA A 14 13.09 0.93 -10.11
CA ALA A 14 13.94 -0.20 -9.74
C ALA A 14 13.40 -0.93 -8.51
N ASN A 15 12.84 -0.18 -7.56
CA ASN A 15 12.24 -0.72 -6.35
C ASN A 15 11.03 0.11 -5.92
N MET A 16 10.07 -0.56 -5.31
CA MET A 16 8.84 0.03 -4.80
C MET A 16 8.44 -0.67 -3.51
N THR A 17 8.34 0.11 -2.44
CA THR A 17 7.94 -0.38 -1.11
C THR A 17 6.74 0.40 -0.62
N GLU A 18 5.66 -0.29 -0.24
CA GLU A 18 4.50 0.32 0.38
C GLU A 18 4.74 0.58 1.87
N LEU A 19 4.40 1.78 2.31
CA LEU A 19 4.57 2.25 3.67
C LEU A 19 3.21 2.64 4.27
N VAL A 20 3.16 2.73 5.59
CA VAL A 20 2.05 3.39 6.30
C VAL A 20 1.94 4.86 5.89
N LEU A 21 0.81 5.50 6.20
CA LEU A 21 0.47 6.85 5.73
C LEU A 21 1.55 7.90 6.02
N ASN A 22 2.17 7.82 7.19
CA ASN A 22 3.25 8.71 7.65
C ASN A 22 4.66 8.30 7.17
N ALA A 23 4.76 7.32 6.27
CA ALA A 23 6.00 6.88 5.62
C ALA A 23 7.13 6.44 6.57
N ASN A 24 6.80 5.95 7.78
CA ASN A 24 7.81 5.58 8.78
C ASN A 24 7.95 4.06 9.02
N LEU A 25 7.07 3.25 8.42
CA LEU A 25 7.03 1.79 8.61
C LEU A 25 6.55 1.11 7.32
N PRO A 26 7.18 0.00 6.90
CA PRO A 26 6.61 -0.86 5.86
C PRO A 26 5.19 -1.30 6.21
N LEU A 27 4.26 -1.17 5.27
CA LEU A 27 2.86 -1.52 5.53
C LEU A 27 2.72 -3.02 5.90
N SER A 28 3.63 -3.86 5.41
CA SER A 28 3.70 -5.29 5.72
C SER A 28 4.07 -5.60 7.18
N GLN A 29 4.56 -4.61 7.93
CA GLN A 29 4.90 -4.73 9.34
C GLN A 29 3.84 -4.10 10.25
N LEU A 30 2.76 -3.56 9.67
CA LEU A 30 1.69 -2.93 10.43
C LEU A 30 0.86 -4.00 11.13
N HIS A 31 0.86 -3.95 12.47
CA HIS A 31 -0.06 -4.72 13.30
C HIS A 31 -1.05 -3.76 13.97
N ARG A 32 -2.35 -4.01 13.75
CA ARG A 32 -3.44 -3.26 14.38
C ARG A 32 -4.13 -4.15 15.39
N LEU A 33 -4.67 -3.53 16.43
CA LEU A 33 -5.54 -4.23 17.38
C LEU A 33 -6.87 -4.55 16.71
N ASP A 34 -7.33 -5.78 16.92
CA ASP A 34 -8.65 -6.22 16.49
C ASP A 34 -9.64 -6.01 17.63
N TRP A 35 -10.72 -5.27 17.33
CA TRP A 35 -11.79 -4.96 18.27
C TRP A 35 -13.08 -5.58 17.78
N MET A 36 -13.86 -6.10 18.72
CA MET A 36 -15.24 -6.52 18.46
C MET A 36 -16.17 -5.37 18.85
N THR A 37 -17.03 -4.96 17.92
CA THR A 37 -18.07 -3.96 18.20
C THR A 37 -19.23 -4.59 18.96
N LYS A 38 -20.12 -3.76 19.52
CA LYS A 38 -21.32 -4.23 20.23
C LYS A 38 -22.24 -5.08 19.33
N ASP A 39 -22.17 -4.83 18.03
CA ASP A 39 -22.97 -5.50 17.00
C ASP A 39 -22.29 -6.77 16.46
N GLN A 40 -21.24 -7.26 17.14
CA GLN A 40 -20.45 -8.44 16.77
C GLN A 40 -19.70 -8.30 15.43
N GLU A 41 -19.48 -7.07 14.97
CA GLU A 41 -18.63 -6.80 13.82
C GLU A 41 -17.16 -6.71 14.25
N SER A 42 -16.28 -7.36 13.50
CA SER A 42 -14.84 -7.34 13.73
C SER A 42 -14.19 -6.17 12.98
N SER A 43 -13.29 -5.45 13.64
CA SER A 43 -12.44 -4.45 12.99
C SER A 43 -11.29 -5.06 12.18
N HIS A 44 -11.19 -6.39 12.14
CA HIS A 44 -10.10 -7.09 11.46
C HIS A 44 -10.10 -6.75 9.97
N MET A 45 -8.94 -6.29 9.49
CA MET A 45 -8.73 -5.95 8.09
C MET A 45 -7.58 -6.80 7.57
N ASN A 46 -7.82 -7.54 6.49
CA ASN A 46 -6.74 -8.24 5.80
C ASN A 46 -5.93 -7.24 4.95
N ILE A 47 -4.96 -6.60 5.59
CA ILE A 47 -4.03 -5.65 4.94
C ILE A 47 -3.16 -6.38 3.90
N PHE A 48 -3.04 -7.72 4.01
CA PHE A 48 -2.06 -8.51 3.26
C PHE A 48 -2.53 -9.11 1.94
N GLN A 49 -3.84 -9.23 1.73
CA GLN A 49 -4.38 -9.76 0.47
C GLN A 49 -4.22 -8.80 -0.72
N SER A 50 -3.85 -7.54 -0.51
CA SER A 50 -3.59 -6.54 -1.56
C SER A 50 -2.13 -6.48 -2.06
N TYR A 51 -1.20 -7.28 -1.53
CA TYR A 51 0.23 -7.25 -1.87
C TYR A 51 0.65 -8.08 -3.09
N SER A 52 -0.22 -8.27 -4.09
CA SER A 52 0.25 -8.77 -5.39
C SER A 52 0.90 -7.63 -6.16
N SER A 53 2.10 -7.22 -5.76
CA SER A 53 2.88 -6.17 -6.42
C SER A 53 4.16 -6.74 -7.02
N ASN A 54 4.05 -7.80 -7.82
CA ASN A 54 5.05 -8.07 -8.84
C ASN A 54 4.75 -7.13 -10.03
N GLY A 55 4.89 -5.82 -9.82
CA GLY A 55 4.60 -4.82 -10.83
C GLY A 55 4.35 -3.42 -10.27
N THR A 56 4.34 -2.44 -11.17
CA THR A 56 4.15 -1.00 -10.88
C THR A 56 2.67 -0.57 -10.90
N THR A 57 1.75 -1.54 -11.01
CA THR A 57 0.31 -1.29 -11.08
C THR A 57 -0.31 -1.25 -9.68
N VAL A 58 -0.99 -0.14 -9.38
CA VAL A 58 -1.66 0.14 -8.12
C VAL A 58 -3.16 0.28 -8.36
N THR A 59 -3.96 -0.42 -7.56
CA THR A 59 -5.41 -0.25 -7.47
C THR A 59 -5.76 0.55 -6.21
N LEU A 60 -6.75 1.44 -6.33
CA LEU A 60 -7.28 2.27 -5.25
C LEU A 60 -8.78 2.05 -5.10
N TYR A 61 -9.23 1.85 -3.87
CA TYR A 61 -10.65 1.86 -3.50
C TYR A 61 -11.11 3.27 -3.11
N PRO A 62 -12.42 3.54 -3.09
CA PRO A 62 -12.95 4.82 -2.63
C PRO A 62 -12.40 5.22 -1.26
N MET A 63 -12.00 6.48 -1.11
CA MET A 63 -11.38 7.03 0.11
C MET A 63 -10.05 6.38 0.54
N GLN A 64 -9.40 5.58 -0.33
CA GLN A 64 -8.12 4.97 -0.03
C GLN A 64 -6.94 5.89 -0.38
N ILE A 65 -6.02 6.04 0.56
CA ILE A 65 -4.71 6.67 0.35
C ILE A 65 -3.65 5.58 0.50
N ARG A 66 -2.71 5.49 -0.45
CA ARG A 66 -1.58 4.56 -0.42
C ARG A 66 -0.27 5.35 -0.51
N THR A 67 0.68 5.00 0.34
CA THR A 67 1.98 5.67 0.44
C THR A 67 3.06 4.72 -0.04
N PHE A 68 3.90 5.17 -0.98
CA PHE A 68 4.97 4.35 -1.54
C PHE A 68 6.31 5.09 -1.49
N GLN A 69 7.35 4.36 -1.14
CA GLN A 69 8.74 4.76 -1.39
C GLN A 69 9.20 4.12 -2.69
N ILE A 70 9.67 4.93 -3.62
CA ILE A 70 10.07 4.50 -4.97
C ILE A 70 11.54 4.84 -5.19
N THR A 71 12.31 3.89 -5.70
CA THR A 71 13.67 4.10 -6.18
C THR A 71 13.66 4.07 -7.70
N ILE A 72 14.16 5.15 -8.32
CA ILE A 72 14.23 5.32 -9.77
C ILE A 72 15.70 5.26 -10.19
N ASN A 73 15.99 4.50 -11.25
CA ASN A 73 17.28 4.44 -11.93
C ASN A 73 17.22 5.04 -13.34
#